data_AF-A0A961XJ48-F1
#
_entry.id   AF-A0A961XJ48-F1
#
_cell.length_a   1.000
_cell.length_b   1.000
_cell.length_c   1.000
_cell.angle_alpha   90.00
_cell.angle_beta   90.00
_cell.angle_gamma   90.00
#
_symmetry.space_group_name_H-M   'P 1'
#
loop_
_entity.id
_entity.type
_entity.pdbx_description
1 polymer ?
#
loop_
_entity_poly.entity_id
_entity_poly.type
_entity_poly.pdbx_seq_one_letter_code
_entity_poly.pdbx_strand_id
1 'polypeptide(L)'
;ASGIAASNTPSRGKSRKFLAHSVRSALRQKEWKLLQRDHWLISQTLMQVFYLVPPAFMLWHGYGTNGAVPTVVVPVLVMAAGQLSGGLAWLAISGEDAPQLVATAPVTPRMILRAKIEAVFGALAMTVGPVIAVMAFVEFWPAFVALVSTLCAATGATMIQLWFRSQAKRSNFRRRQTSSRVATFAEAFSSILWAGTAALWAAGSWIALACVVLALLTLVIARALRPAESSEFAG
;
A
#
# COMPACT_ATOMS: atom_id res chain seq x y z
N ALA A 1 35.59 -20.91 58.33
CA ALA A 1 34.66 -19.77 58.27
C ALA A 1 35.32 -18.66 57.46
N SER A 2 34.85 -18.41 56.24
CA SER A 2 35.26 -17.24 55.43
C SER A 2 34.04 -16.77 54.63
N GLY A 3 33.37 -15.73 55.14
CA GLY A 3 32.23 -15.10 54.49
C GLY A 3 32.69 -14.11 53.43
N ILE A 4 32.23 -14.30 52.19
CA ILE A 4 32.40 -13.32 51.12
C ILE A 4 31.16 -12.43 51.15
N ALA A 5 31.31 -11.23 51.71
CA ALA A 5 30.28 -10.20 51.64
C ALA A 5 30.23 -9.63 50.22
N ALA A 6 29.28 -10.10 49.40
CA ALA A 6 28.96 -9.48 48.13
C ALA A 6 28.17 -8.19 48.40
N SER A 7 28.82 -7.05 48.23
CA SER A 7 28.20 -5.72 48.26
C SER A 7 27.29 -5.55 47.03
N ASN A 8 26.02 -5.92 47.21
CA ASN A 8 25.00 -5.75 46.18
C ASN A 8 24.66 -4.26 46.08
N THR A 9 25.34 -3.54 45.19
CA THR A 9 25.07 -2.13 44.93
C THR A 9 23.83 -2.07 44.02
N PRO A 10 22.66 -1.58 44.46
CA PRO A 10 21.50 -1.52 43.60
C PRO A 10 21.78 -0.51 42.48
N SER A 11 22.00 -1.00 41.26
CA SER A 11 22.08 -0.12 40.10
C SER A 11 20.73 0.57 39.97
N ARG A 12 20.74 1.89 40.12
CA ARG A 12 19.55 2.74 40.04
C ARG A 12 19.18 2.89 38.56
N GLY A 13 18.71 1.79 37.97
CA GLY A 13 18.20 1.76 36.61
C GLY A 13 17.09 2.78 36.50
N LYS A 14 17.27 3.81 35.66
CA LYS A 14 16.22 4.78 35.33
C LYS A 14 14.99 3.98 34.93
N SER A 15 13.98 3.96 35.81
CA SER A 15 12.64 3.46 35.49
C SER A 15 12.12 4.32 34.34
N ARG A 16 12.35 3.84 33.11
CA ARG A 16 11.65 4.35 31.95
C ARG A 16 10.20 4.01 32.21
N LYS A 17 9.43 5.00 32.64
CA LYS A 17 7.97 4.92 32.68
C LYS A 17 7.56 4.36 31.32
N PHE A 18 7.02 3.14 31.30
CA PHE A 18 6.32 2.62 30.14
C PHE A 18 5.13 3.55 29.96
N LEU A 19 5.32 4.62 29.18
CA LEU A 19 4.23 5.45 28.72
C LEU A 19 3.28 4.49 28.04
N ALA A 20 2.05 4.42 28.55
CA ALA A 20 0.99 3.61 27.99
C ALA A 20 0.62 4.17 26.61
N HIS A 21 1.50 3.97 25.63
CA HIS A 21 1.16 4.16 24.24
C HIS A 21 0.00 3.22 23.96
N SER A 22 -1.10 3.79 23.47
CA SER A 22 -2.23 2.98 23.00
C SER A 22 -1.69 1.88 22.09
N VAL A 23 -2.11 0.64 22.33
CA VAL A 23 -1.70 -0.53 21.55
C VAL A 23 -1.82 -0.27 20.04
N ARG A 24 -2.79 0.56 19.62
CA ARG A 24 -2.94 1.05 18.24
C ARG A 24 -1.75 1.86 17.73
N SER A 25 -1.27 2.83 18.52
CA SER A 25 -0.12 3.65 18.15
C SER A 25 1.18 2.84 18.07
N ALA A 26 1.35 1.86 18.97
CA ALA A 26 2.50 0.96 18.95
C ALA A 26 2.49 0.06 17.71
N LEU A 27 1.32 -0.49 17.35
CA LEU A 27 1.13 -1.24 16.10
C LEU A 27 1.45 -0.39 14.87
N ARG A 28 0.95 0.85 14.81
CA ARG A 28 1.25 1.75 13.67
C ARG A 28 2.74 2.09 13.56
N GLN A 29 3.40 2.40 14.68
CA GLN A 29 4.84 2.68 14.71
C GLN A 29 5.67 1.46 14.29
N LYS A 30 5.23 0.25 14.65
CA LYS A 30 5.85 -1.00 14.21
C LYS A 30 5.78 -1.12 12.69
N GLU A 31 4.59 -1.00 12.11
CA GLU A 31 4.40 -1.14 10.65
C GLU A 31 5.19 -0.08 9.88
N TRP A 32 5.23 1.18 10.37
CA TRP A 32 6.05 2.24 9.78
C TRP A 32 7.54 1.94 9.82
N LYS A 33 8.05 1.44 10.96
CA LYS A 33 9.46 1.04 11.07
C LYS A 33 9.80 -0.14 10.16
N LEU A 34 8.87 -1.06 9.92
CA LEU A 34 9.06 -2.17 8.99
C LEU A 34 9.15 -1.66 7.54
N LEU A 35 8.22 -0.79 7.13
CA LEU A 35 8.22 -0.19 5.78
C LEU A 35 9.47 0.66 5.54
N GLN A 36 9.92 1.46 6.52
CA GLN A 36 11.12 2.29 6.38
C GLN A 36 12.41 1.48 6.20
N ARG A 37 12.46 0.24 6.68
CA ARG A 37 13.66 -0.60 6.55
C ARG A 37 13.80 -1.22 5.16
N ASP A 38 12.73 -1.23 4.37
CA ASP A 38 12.73 -1.85 3.06
C ASP A 38 13.21 -0.89 1.96
N HIS A 39 14.53 -0.79 1.83
CA HIS A 39 15.21 0.05 0.83
C HIS A 39 14.86 -0.33 -0.61
N TRP A 40 14.38 -1.55 -0.83
CA TRP A 40 13.96 -2.00 -2.15
C TRP A 40 12.71 -1.26 -2.64
N LEU A 41 11.80 -0.90 -1.72
CA LEU A 41 10.61 -0.12 -2.07
C LEU A 41 10.97 1.29 -2.53
N ILE A 42 11.98 1.91 -1.90
CA ILE A 42 12.51 3.23 -2.30
C ILE A 42 13.02 3.16 -3.74
N SER A 43 13.79 2.12 -4.09
CA SER A 43 14.28 1.91 -5.45
C SER A 43 13.15 1.65 -6.44
N GLN A 44 12.07 0.94 -6.04
CA GLN A 44 10.91 0.71 -6.91
C GLN A 44 10.11 2.00 -7.16
N THR A 45 9.82 2.77 -6.11
CA THR A 45 9.14 4.07 -6.24
C THR A 45 9.99 5.04 -7.07
N LEU A 46 11.31 5.05 -6.85
CA LEU A 46 12.23 5.94 -7.55
C LEU A 46 12.36 5.56 -9.02
N MET A 47 12.40 4.26 -9.33
CA MET A 47 12.35 3.77 -10.71
C MET A 47 11.05 4.19 -11.38
N GLN A 48 9.89 3.98 -10.73
CA GLN A 48 8.61 4.41 -11.28
C GLN A 48 8.60 5.92 -11.56
N VAL A 49 9.06 6.76 -10.63
CA VAL A 49 9.18 8.21 -10.87
C VAL A 49 10.13 8.52 -12.03
N PHE A 50 11.28 7.86 -12.14
CA PHE A 50 12.21 8.08 -13.26
C PHE A 50 11.65 7.66 -14.61
N TYR A 51 10.89 6.56 -14.67
CA TYR A 51 10.23 6.11 -15.90
C TYR A 51 9.10 7.05 -16.35
N LEU A 52 8.65 7.96 -15.48
CA LEU A 52 7.65 8.97 -15.80
C LEU A 52 8.21 10.23 -16.43
N VAL A 53 9.52 10.44 -16.32
CA VAL A 53 10.18 11.64 -16.87
C VAL A 53 10.08 11.70 -18.40
N PRO A 54 10.36 10.62 -19.18
CA PRO A 54 10.29 10.70 -20.64
C PRO A 54 8.88 10.97 -21.19
N PRO A 55 7.82 10.25 -20.76
CA PRO A 55 6.46 10.56 -21.20
C PRO A 55 6.04 11.97 -20.79
N ALA A 56 6.32 12.38 -19.56
CA ALA A 56 5.98 13.73 -19.09
C ALA A 56 6.65 14.81 -19.95
N PHE A 57 7.93 14.63 -20.31
CA PHE A 57 8.67 15.55 -21.17
C PHE A 57 8.14 15.57 -22.61
N MET A 58 7.91 14.41 -23.23
CA MET A 58 7.31 14.32 -24.58
C MET A 58 5.94 14.99 -24.63
N LEU A 59 5.13 14.83 -23.59
CA LEU A 59 3.75 15.31 -23.56
C LEU A 59 3.67 16.79 -23.18
N TRP A 60 4.63 17.30 -22.40
CA TRP A 60 4.84 18.74 -22.23
C TRP A 60 5.14 19.43 -23.57
N HIS A 61 6.00 18.82 -24.39
CA HIS A 61 6.30 19.35 -25.72
C HIS A 61 5.13 19.20 -26.71
N GLY A 62 4.32 18.14 -26.60
CA GLY A 62 3.19 17.88 -27.51
C GLY A 62 1.87 18.61 -27.17
N TYR A 63 1.59 18.86 -25.89
CA TYR A 63 0.28 19.35 -25.39
C TYR A 63 0.38 20.59 -24.51
N GLY A 64 1.55 21.26 -24.51
CA GLY A 64 1.95 22.31 -23.56
C GLY A 64 1.07 23.57 -23.51
N THR A 65 -0.02 23.64 -24.27
CA THR A 65 -0.92 24.78 -24.25
C THR A 65 -2.26 24.56 -23.55
N ASN A 66 -2.87 23.34 -23.45
CA ASN A 66 -4.20 23.20 -22.82
C ASN A 66 -4.65 21.78 -22.33
N GLY A 67 -3.80 20.73 -22.32
CA GLY A 67 -4.36 19.37 -22.08
C GLY A 67 -3.45 18.27 -21.52
N ALA A 68 -2.19 18.59 -21.18
CA ALA A 68 -1.23 17.57 -20.73
C ALA A 68 -1.56 16.97 -19.35
N VAL A 69 -2.03 17.79 -18.40
CA VAL A 69 -2.24 17.36 -17.01
C VAL A 69 -3.40 16.34 -16.87
N PRO A 70 -4.62 16.60 -17.39
CA PRO A 70 -5.75 15.67 -17.27
C PRO A 70 -5.53 14.34 -18.02
N THR A 71 -4.92 14.42 -19.20
CA THR A 71 -4.84 13.30 -20.15
C THR A 71 -3.69 12.35 -19.85
N VAL A 72 -2.64 12.85 -19.16
CA VAL A 72 -1.39 12.10 -18.98
C VAL A 72 -1.01 12.00 -17.52
N VAL A 73 -0.90 13.13 -16.82
CA VAL A 73 -0.37 13.14 -15.45
C VAL A 73 -1.32 12.39 -14.52
N VAL A 74 -2.62 12.68 -14.60
CA VAL A 74 -3.66 12.05 -13.79
C VAL A 74 -3.67 10.51 -13.92
N PRO A 75 -3.88 9.91 -15.10
CA PRO A 75 -3.96 8.46 -15.22
C PRO A 75 -2.68 7.76 -14.81
N VAL A 76 -1.53 8.36 -15.12
CA VAL A 76 -0.26 7.75 -14.81
C VAL A 76 0.06 7.82 -13.33
N LEU A 77 -0.28 8.92 -12.66
CA LEU A 77 -0.21 9.04 -11.21
C LEU A 77 -1.10 7.99 -10.52
N VAL A 78 -2.33 7.81 -11.02
CA VAL A 78 -3.28 6.80 -10.49
C VAL A 78 -2.75 5.38 -10.69
N MET A 79 -2.17 5.08 -11.85
CA MET A 79 -1.57 3.77 -12.11
C MET A 79 -0.38 3.50 -11.18
N ALA A 80 0.53 4.47 -11.04
CA ALA A 80 1.67 4.36 -10.13
C ALA A 80 1.18 4.16 -8.69
N ALA A 81 0.20 4.94 -8.24
CA ALA A 81 -0.37 4.82 -6.90
C ALA A 81 -1.00 3.45 -6.63
N GLY A 82 -1.72 2.88 -7.60
CA GLY A 82 -2.28 1.53 -7.49
C GLY A 82 -1.20 0.46 -7.29
N GLN A 83 -0.17 0.48 -8.14
CA GLN A 83 0.96 -0.46 -8.06
C GLN A 83 1.78 -0.28 -6.78
N LEU A 84 2.00 0.96 -6.35
CA LEU A 84 2.68 1.27 -5.09
C LEU A 84 1.89 0.74 -3.89
N SER A 85 0.58 0.97 -3.87
CA SER A 85 -0.29 0.49 -2.80
C SER A 85 -0.32 -1.04 -2.74
N GLY A 86 -0.34 -1.72 -3.88
CA GLY A 86 -0.28 -3.18 -3.93
C GLY A 86 1.07 -3.72 -3.43
N GLY A 87 2.19 -3.13 -3.88
CA GLY A 87 3.53 -3.46 -3.37
C GLY A 87 3.67 -3.23 -1.87
N LEU A 88 3.21 -2.08 -1.37
CA LEU A 88 3.19 -1.73 0.06
C LEU A 88 2.33 -2.69 0.87
N ALA A 89 1.14 -3.05 0.37
CA ALA A 89 0.26 -4.02 1.03
C ALA A 89 0.92 -5.40 1.09
N TRP A 90 1.57 -5.83 0.00
CA TRP A 90 2.31 -7.10 -0.03
C TRP A 90 3.44 -7.12 1.00
N LEU A 91 4.20 -6.04 1.15
CA LEU A 91 5.24 -5.92 2.18
C LEU A 91 4.66 -5.93 3.59
N ALA A 92 3.60 -5.16 3.84
CA ALA A 92 2.95 -5.12 5.14
C ALA A 92 2.39 -6.49 5.57
N ILE A 93 1.94 -7.30 4.61
CA ILE A 93 1.46 -8.67 4.84
C ILE A 93 2.63 -9.65 5.05
N SER A 94 3.66 -9.57 4.19
CA SER A 94 4.76 -10.56 4.15
C SER A 94 5.85 -10.33 5.20
N GLY A 95 5.99 -9.09 5.71
CA GLY A 95 7.03 -8.69 6.67
C GLY A 95 6.78 -9.15 8.11
N GLU A 96 5.74 -9.94 8.37
CA GLU A 96 5.39 -10.41 9.71
C GLU A 96 6.15 -11.70 10.06
N ASP A 97 7.28 -11.57 10.76
CA ASP A 97 8.18 -12.70 11.05
C ASP A 97 7.61 -13.75 12.03
N ALA A 98 6.54 -13.44 12.77
CA ALA A 98 5.94 -14.35 13.77
C ALA A 98 4.42 -14.16 13.91
N PRO A 99 3.62 -14.56 12.89
CA PRO A 99 2.16 -14.41 12.93
C PRO A 99 1.52 -15.15 14.11
N GLN A 100 2.08 -16.29 14.52
CA GLN A 100 1.61 -17.07 15.66
C GLN A 100 1.81 -16.34 17.02
N LEU A 101 2.84 -15.49 17.16
CA LEU A 101 3.04 -14.69 18.37
C LEU A 101 2.11 -13.47 18.43
N VAL A 102 1.69 -12.97 17.26
CA VAL A 102 0.69 -11.91 17.16
C VAL A 102 -0.71 -12.46 17.37
N ALA A 103 -0.97 -13.70 16.94
CA ALA A 103 -2.25 -14.39 17.14
C ALA A 103 -2.55 -14.70 18.61
N THR A 104 -1.52 -14.91 19.45
CA THR A 104 -1.66 -15.15 20.89
C THR A 104 -1.63 -13.87 21.72
N ALA A 105 -1.28 -12.72 21.12
CA ALA A 105 -1.32 -11.44 21.79
C ALA A 105 -2.79 -11.00 22.04
N PRO A 106 -3.08 -10.24 23.13
CA PRO A 106 -4.42 -9.76 23.46
C PRO A 106 -4.84 -8.60 22.55
N VAL A 107 -4.79 -8.79 21.22
CA VAL A 107 -5.12 -7.82 20.19
C VAL A 107 -6.06 -8.43 19.17
N THR A 108 -7.06 -7.67 18.75
CA THR A 108 -8.03 -8.19 17.77
C THR A 108 -7.42 -8.22 16.36
N PRO A 109 -7.72 -9.24 15.52
CA PRO A 109 -7.26 -9.29 14.13
C PRO A 109 -7.64 -8.05 13.31
N ARG A 110 -8.78 -7.44 13.62
CA ARG A 110 -9.24 -6.19 13.00
C ARG A 110 -8.32 -5.01 13.29
N MET A 111 -7.74 -4.92 14.49
CA MET A 111 -6.80 -3.85 14.83
C MET A 111 -5.48 -3.98 14.06
N ILE A 112 -4.99 -5.20 13.88
CA ILE A 112 -3.79 -5.48 13.09
C ILE A 112 -4.03 -5.10 11.63
N LEU A 113 -5.17 -5.53 11.07
CA LEU A 113 -5.54 -5.20 9.69
C LEU A 113 -5.65 -3.67 9.48
N ARG A 114 -6.32 -2.96 10.38
CA ARG A 114 -6.41 -1.49 10.32
C ARG A 114 -5.04 -0.84 10.39
N ALA A 115 -4.15 -1.30 11.28
CA ALA A 115 -2.81 -0.74 11.37
C ALA A 115 -2.00 -0.93 10.08
N LYS A 116 -2.14 -2.08 9.39
CA LYS A 116 -1.51 -2.32 8.10
C LYS A 116 -2.08 -1.41 7.01
N ILE A 117 -3.41 -1.29 6.92
CA ILE A 117 -4.07 -0.40 5.95
C ILE A 117 -3.66 1.06 6.21
N GLU A 118 -3.68 1.52 7.47
CA GLU A 118 -3.24 2.87 7.84
C GLU A 118 -1.76 3.11 7.48
N ALA A 119 -0.90 2.10 7.62
CA ALA A 119 0.50 2.21 7.22
C ALA A 119 0.68 2.34 5.69
N VAL A 120 -0.05 1.52 4.92
CA VAL A 120 -0.03 1.56 3.44
C VAL A 120 -0.54 2.92 2.94
N PHE A 121 -1.71 3.35 3.40
CA PHE A 121 -2.29 4.64 2.99
C PHE A 121 -1.48 5.83 3.51
N GLY A 122 -0.86 5.71 4.69
CA GLY A 122 0.05 6.73 5.22
C GLY A 122 1.30 6.89 4.34
N ALA A 123 1.93 5.78 3.95
CA ALA A 123 3.07 5.80 3.04
C ALA A 123 2.68 6.35 1.66
N LEU A 124 1.55 5.89 1.11
CA LEU A 124 1.03 6.39 -0.16
C LEU A 124 0.74 7.89 -0.11
N ALA A 125 0.09 8.38 0.95
CA ALA A 125 -0.18 9.80 1.14
C ALA A 125 1.10 10.63 1.24
N MET A 126 2.15 10.11 1.87
CA MET A 126 3.45 10.77 1.95
C MET A 126 4.13 10.89 0.57
N THR A 127 3.99 9.87 -0.29
CA THR A 127 4.61 9.84 -1.62
C THR A 127 3.80 10.61 -2.67
N VAL A 128 2.49 10.34 -2.76
CA VAL A 128 1.61 10.86 -3.82
C VAL A 128 0.89 12.15 -3.41
N GLY A 129 0.67 12.35 -2.11
CA GLY A 129 -0.03 13.53 -1.58
C GLY A 129 0.60 14.87 -1.97
N PRO A 130 1.93 15.05 -1.90
CA PRO A 130 2.57 16.30 -2.35
C PRO A 130 2.30 16.61 -3.83
N VAL A 131 2.30 15.59 -4.70
CA VAL A 131 2.02 15.76 -6.13
C VAL A 131 0.58 16.21 -6.36
N ILE A 132 -0.39 15.54 -5.70
CA ILE A 132 -1.81 15.93 -5.77
C ILE A 132 -2.04 17.33 -5.20
N ALA A 133 -1.35 17.70 -4.12
CA ALA A 133 -1.44 19.03 -3.53
C ALA A 133 -0.96 20.11 -4.51
N VAL A 134 0.20 19.91 -5.15
CA VAL A 134 0.70 20.82 -6.20
C VAL A 134 -0.30 20.92 -7.35
N MET A 135 -0.86 19.79 -7.81
CA MET A 135 -1.89 19.80 -8.85
C MET A 135 -3.12 20.63 -8.43
N ALA A 136 -3.57 20.51 -7.18
CA ALA A 136 -4.73 21.24 -6.67
C ALA A 136 -4.50 22.77 -6.63
N PHE A 137 -3.25 23.21 -6.46
CA PHE A 137 -2.88 24.63 -6.57
C PHE A 137 -2.91 25.13 -8.02
N VAL A 138 -2.67 24.26 -9.00
CA VAL A 138 -2.70 24.62 -10.43
C VAL A 138 -4.14 24.57 -10.94
N GLU A 139 -4.81 23.42 -10.81
CA GLU A 139 -6.20 23.21 -11.20
C GLU A 139 -6.89 22.23 -10.26
N PHE A 140 -8.03 22.66 -9.68
CA PHE A 140 -8.76 21.85 -8.72
C PHE A 140 -9.37 20.58 -9.35
N TRP A 141 -9.92 20.67 -10.56
CA TRP A 141 -10.67 19.55 -11.16
C TRP A 141 -9.81 18.31 -11.45
N PRO A 142 -8.67 18.40 -12.16
CA PRO A 142 -7.79 17.25 -12.38
C PRO A 142 -7.22 16.69 -11.07
N ALA A 143 -6.95 17.55 -10.08
CA ALA A 143 -6.47 17.13 -8.78
C ALA A 143 -7.53 16.34 -7.99
N PHE A 144 -8.79 16.78 -8.04
CA PHE A 144 -9.91 16.06 -7.44
C PHE A 144 -10.11 14.69 -8.08
N VAL A 145 -10.11 14.61 -9.41
CA VAL A 145 -10.21 13.35 -10.15
C VAL A 145 -9.04 12.41 -9.82
N ALA A 146 -7.81 12.95 -9.78
CA ALA A 146 -6.62 12.20 -9.39
C ALA A 146 -6.73 11.66 -7.96
N LEU A 147 -7.19 12.46 -7.01
CA LEU A 147 -7.36 12.07 -5.61
C LEU A 147 -8.34 10.90 -5.47
N VAL A 148 -9.55 11.06 -6.02
CA VAL A 148 -10.61 10.04 -5.92
C VAL A 148 -10.16 8.75 -6.61
N SER A 149 -9.65 8.85 -7.84
CA SER A 149 -9.21 7.68 -8.61
C SER A 149 -8.01 6.98 -7.95
N THR A 150 -7.09 7.74 -7.35
CA THR A 150 -5.96 7.20 -6.58
C THR A 150 -6.44 6.42 -5.35
N LEU A 151 -7.38 6.97 -4.58
CA LEU A 151 -7.95 6.29 -3.43
C LEU A 151 -8.67 4.99 -3.84
N CYS A 152 -9.43 5.02 -4.93
CA CYS A 152 -10.09 3.84 -5.48
C CYS A 152 -9.08 2.77 -5.96
N ALA A 153 -8.06 3.17 -6.71
CA ALA A 153 -7.01 2.28 -7.18
C ALA A 153 -6.22 1.64 -6.02
N ALA A 154 -5.81 2.46 -5.04
CA ALA A 154 -5.09 2.01 -3.85
C ALA A 154 -5.93 1.06 -3.00
N THR A 155 -7.22 1.36 -2.83
CA THR A 155 -8.15 0.49 -2.12
C THR A 155 -8.30 -0.84 -2.85
N GLY A 156 -8.51 -0.83 -4.17
CA GLY A 156 -8.62 -2.04 -4.98
C GLY A 156 -7.38 -2.93 -4.90
N ALA A 157 -6.19 -2.34 -5.10
CA ALA A 157 -4.92 -3.06 -5.00
C ALA A 157 -4.69 -3.63 -3.59
N THR A 158 -4.95 -2.85 -2.55
CA THR A 158 -4.82 -3.30 -1.15
C THR A 158 -5.80 -4.44 -0.85
N MET A 159 -7.04 -4.37 -1.32
CA MET A 159 -8.04 -5.42 -1.13
C MET A 159 -7.65 -6.72 -1.83
N ILE A 160 -7.16 -6.65 -3.07
CA ILE A 160 -6.66 -7.81 -3.80
C ILE A 160 -5.53 -8.48 -3.00
N GLN A 161 -4.55 -7.71 -2.53
CA GLN A 161 -3.45 -8.25 -1.73
C GLN A 161 -3.92 -8.90 -0.43
N LEU A 162 -4.91 -8.30 0.24
CA LEU A 162 -5.52 -8.88 1.44
C LEU A 162 -6.31 -10.17 1.17
N TRP A 163 -6.98 -10.30 0.03
CA TRP A 163 -7.71 -11.53 -0.33
C TRP A 163 -6.79 -12.69 -0.65
N PHE A 164 -5.61 -12.42 -1.22
CA PHE A 164 -4.62 -13.43 -1.57
C PHE A 164 -3.49 -13.59 -0.51
N ARG A 165 -3.67 -12.99 0.67
CA ARG A 165 -2.67 -12.99 1.78
C ARG A 165 -2.24 -14.39 2.26
N SER A 166 -3.09 -15.41 2.09
CA SER A 166 -2.81 -16.78 2.56
C SER A 166 -1.61 -17.45 1.87
N GLN A 167 -1.08 -16.84 0.81
CA GLN A 167 0.08 -17.33 0.04
C GLN A 167 1.41 -16.68 0.46
N ALA A 168 1.40 -15.71 1.37
CA ALA A 168 2.58 -15.00 1.87
C ALA A 168 3.29 -15.76 3.01
N LYS A 169 3.79 -16.99 2.75
CA LYS A 169 4.67 -17.71 3.70
C LYS A 169 6.11 -17.20 3.60
N ARG A 170 6.76 -16.94 4.74
CA ARG A 170 8.17 -16.49 4.87
C ARG A 170 9.19 -17.35 4.09
N SER A 171 8.89 -18.64 3.91
CA SER A 171 9.69 -19.56 3.08
C SER A 171 9.77 -19.17 1.60
N ASN A 172 8.83 -18.36 1.12
CA ASN A 172 8.76 -17.89 -0.27
C ASN A 172 9.45 -16.53 -0.49
N PHE A 173 10.04 -15.92 0.54
CA PHE A 173 10.80 -14.65 0.38
C PHE A 173 11.97 -14.80 -0.60
N ARG A 174 12.58 -16.00 -0.65
CA ARG A 174 13.65 -16.36 -1.61
C ARG A 174 13.13 -16.73 -3.01
N ARG A 175 11.83 -16.97 -3.16
CA ARG A 175 11.17 -17.33 -4.43
C ARG A 175 9.95 -16.43 -4.62
N ARG A 176 10.21 -15.18 -5.00
CA ARG A 176 9.24 -14.13 -5.35
C ARG A 176 8.19 -14.51 -6.41
N GLN A 177 8.26 -15.73 -6.96
CA GLN A 177 7.52 -16.21 -8.13
C GLN A 177 6.30 -17.09 -7.81
N THR A 178 5.98 -17.34 -6.53
CA THR A 178 4.70 -17.98 -6.14
C THR A 178 3.70 -16.97 -5.56
N SER A 179 3.78 -15.71 -5.99
CA SER A 179 2.61 -14.84 -6.00
C SER A 179 1.57 -15.50 -6.91
N SER A 180 0.32 -15.58 -6.47
CA SER A 180 -0.77 -16.05 -7.32
C SER A 180 -0.76 -15.20 -8.60
N ARG A 181 -0.53 -15.84 -9.76
CA ARG A 181 -0.59 -15.15 -11.06
C ARG A 181 -1.91 -14.38 -11.21
N VAL A 182 -2.99 -14.94 -10.65
CA VAL A 182 -4.32 -14.32 -10.60
C VAL A 182 -4.31 -13.00 -9.83
N ALA A 183 -3.63 -12.93 -8.67
CA ALA A 183 -3.55 -11.69 -7.90
C ALA A 183 -2.77 -10.60 -8.66
N THR A 184 -1.64 -10.97 -9.28
CA THR A 184 -0.84 -10.04 -10.09
C THR A 184 -1.62 -9.53 -11.30
N PHE A 185 -2.34 -10.39 -12.02
CA PHE A 185 -3.18 -9.96 -13.14
C PHE A 185 -4.36 -9.11 -12.67
N ALA A 186 -5.07 -9.50 -11.62
CA ALA A 186 -6.18 -8.72 -11.08
C ALA A 186 -5.75 -7.32 -10.64
N GLU A 187 -4.58 -7.21 -10.00
CA GLU A 187 -4.03 -5.92 -9.59
C GLU A 187 -3.66 -5.05 -10.80
N ALA A 188 -3.01 -5.64 -11.81
CA ALA A 188 -2.66 -4.94 -13.04
C ALA A 188 -3.91 -4.44 -13.79
N PHE A 189 -4.91 -5.30 -14.00
CA PHE A 189 -6.18 -4.93 -14.64
C PHE A 189 -6.92 -3.85 -13.84
N SER A 190 -7.03 -4.02 -12.53
CA SER A 190 -7.65 -3.02 -11.65
C SER A 190 -6.92 -1.66 -11.74
N SER A 191 -5.59 -1.65 -11.72
CA SER A 191 -4.79 -0.42 -11.80
C SER A 191 -4.96 0.29 -13.14
N ILE A 192 -4.94 -0.46 -14.25
CA ILE A 192 -5.14 0.09 -15.60
C ILE A 192 -6.54 0.67 -15.75
N LEU A 193 -7.57 -0.02 -15.24
CA LEU A 193 -8.96 0.43 -15.36
C LEU A 193 -9.23 1.69 -14.53
N TRP A 194 -8.65 1.82 -13.34
CA TRP A 194 -8.73 3.05 -12.56
C TRP A 194 -7.93 4.20 -13.19
N ALA A 195 -6.78 3.91 -13.80
CA ALA A 195 -6.03 4.91 -14.58
C ALA A 195 -6.83 5.39 -15.80
N GLY A 196 -7.39 4.47 -16.58
CA GLY A 196 -8.26 4.80 -17.72
C GLY A 196 -9.51 5.58 -17.30
N THR A 197 -10.13 5.21 -16.17
CA THR A 197 -11.22 5.98 -15.55
C THR A 197 -10.78 7.40 -15.26
N ALA A 198 -9.60 7.58 -14.66
CA ALA A 198 -9.10 8.90 -14.29
C ALA A 198 -8.83 9.78 -15.51
N ALA A 199 -8.25 9.23 -16.59
CA ALA A 199 -8.07 9.94 -17.86
C ALA A 199 -9.41 10.39 -18.45
N LEU A 200 -10.35 9.46 -18.60
CA LEU A 200 -11.64 9.72 -19.24
C LEU A 200 -12.51 10.66 -18.41
N TRP A 201 -12.47 10.55 -17.09
CA TRP A 201 -13.22 11.40 -16.18
C TRP A 201 -12.65 12.82 -16.14
N ALA A 202 -11.32 12.94 -16.09
CA ALA A 202 -10.66 14.24 -16.17
C ALA A 202 -10.95 14.94 -17.52
N ALA A 203 -11.12 14.17 -18.59
CA ALA A 203 -11.56 14.65 -19.91
C ALA A 203 -13.08 14.90 -20.03
N GLY A 204 -13.87 14.67 -18.98
CA GLY A 204 -15.33 14.90 -18.98
C GLY A 204 -16.15 13.86 -19.75
N SER A 205 -15.57 12.71 -20.08
CA SER A 205 -16.24 11.66 -20.86
C SER A 205 -17.06 10.72 -19.97
N TRP A 206 -18.31 10.46 -20.37
CA TRP A 206 -19.20 9.48 -19.73
C TRP A 206 -18.68 8.04 -19.84
N ILE A 207 -17.75 7.76 -20.77
CA ILE A 207 -17.12 6.44 -20.94
C ILE A 207 -16.34 6.04 -19.67
N ALA A 208 -15.93 7.00 -18.84
CA ALA A 208 -15.31 6.73 -17.55
C ALA A 208 -16.16 5.79 -16.68
N LEU A 209 -17.50 5.88 -16.74
CA LEU A 209 -18.39 5.01 -15.99
C LEU A 209 -18.25 3.54 -16.40
N ALA A 210 -18.06 3.27 -17.70
CA ALA A 210 -17.82 1.92 -18.18
C ALA A 210 -16.49 1.36 -17.62
N CYS A 211 -15.44 2.18 -17.56
CA CYS A 211 -14.17 1.78 -16.94
C CYS A 211 -14.32 1.51 -15.44
N VAL A 212 -15.12 2.30 -14.71
CA VAL A 212 -15.46 2.04 -13.29
C VAL A 212 -16.14 0.70 -13.15
N VAL A 213 -17.16 0.41 -13.96
CA VAL A 213 -17.88 -0.87 -13.91
C VAL A 213 -16.92 -2.03 -14.15
N LEU A 214 -16.05 -1.94 -15.16
CA LEU A 214 -15.04 -2.96 -15.43
C LEU A 214 -14.04 -3.12 -14.28
N ALA A 215 -13.62 -2.03 -13.64
CA ALA A 215 -12.72 -2.06 -12.48
C ALA A 215 -13.38 -2.79 -11.30
N LEU A 216 -14.65 -2.49 -11.03
CA LEU A 216 -15.43 -3.16 -10.00
C LEU A 216 -15.67 -4.64 -10.32
N LEU A 217 -15.95 -4.98 -11.58
CA LEU A 217 -16.07 -6.37 -12.03
C LEU A 217 -14.75 -7.13 -11.81
N THR A 218 -13.61 -6.51 -12.08
CA THR A 218 -12.29 -7.09 -11.82
C THR A 218 -12.12 -7.42 -10.33
N LEU A 219 -12.56 -6.53 -9.42
CA LEU A 219 -12.54 -6.78 -7.98
C LEU A 219 -13.51 -7.90 -7.56
N VAL A 220 -14.70 -7.96 -8.14
CA VAL A 220 -15.67 -9.03 -7.87
C VAL A 220 -15.12 -10.39 -8.30
N ILE A 221 -14.55 -10.46 -9.50
CA ILE A 221 -13.91 -11.69 -10.03
C ILE A 221 -12.72 -12.08 -9.15
N ALA A 222 -11.85 -11.14 -8.79
CA ALA A 222 -10.72 -11.40 -7.92
C ALA A 222 -11.15 -11.92 -6.54
N ARG A 223 -12.26 -11.39 -5.99
CA ARG A 223 -12.85 -11.87 -4.75
C ARG A 223 -13.41 -13.29 -4.88
N ALA A 224 -14.03 -13.62 -6.01
CA ALA A 224 -14.58 -14.95 -6.27
C ALA A 224 -13.48 -16.01 -6.43
N LEU A 225 -12.35 -15.64 -7.02
CA LEU A 225 -11.18 -16.50 -7.23
C LEU A 225 -10.25 -16.63 -6.02
N ARG A 226 -10.61 -16.03 -4.87
CA ARG A 226 -9.77 -16.06 -3.67
C ARG A 226 -9.61 -17.51 -3.16
N PRO A 227 -8.41 -17.92 -2.69
CA PRO A 227 -8.23 -19.22 -2.07
C PRO A 227 -9.13 -19.37 -0.84
N ALA A 228 -9.77 -20.53 -0.67
CA ALA A 228 -10.44 -20.86 0.59
C ALA A 228 -9.40 -20.91 1.73
N GLU A 229 -9.72 -20.35 2.89
CA GLU A 229 -8.89 -20.52 4.09
C GLU A 229 -8.88 -22.02 4.43
N SER A 230 -7.74 -22.69 4.26
CA SER A 230 -7.61 -24.09 4.65
C SER A 230 -7.85 -24.20 6.15
N SER A 231 -8.84 -25.00 6.52
CA SER A 231 -9.24 -25.36 7.88
C SER A 231 -8.16 -26.21 8.58
N GLU A 232 -6.95 -25.68 8.72
CA GLU A 232 -5.81 -26.35 9.36
C GLU A 232 -5.72 -26.04 10.88
N PHE A 233 -6.78 -25.47 11.47
CA PHE A 233 -6.92 -25.23 12.92
C PHE A 233 -8.25 -25.78 13.48
N ALA A 234 -8.76 -26.85 12.88
CA ALA A 234 -9.79 -27.70 13.47
C ALA A 234 -9.17 -29.08 13.77
N GLY A 235 -8.37 -29.13 14.83
CA GLY A 235 -7.69 -30.32 15.34
C GLY A 235 -7.09 -30.02 16.70
#